data_AF-A0A3M0XKQ1-F1
#
_entry.id   AF-A0A3M0XKQ1-F1
#
_cell.length_a   1.000
_cell.length_b   1.000
_cell.length_c   1.000
_cell.angle_alpha   90.00
_cell.angle_beta   90.00
_cell.angle_gamma   90.00
#
_symmetry.space_group_name_H-M   'P 1'
#
loop_
_entity.id
_entity.type
_entity.pdbx_description
1 polymer ?
#
loop_
_entity_poly.entity_id
_entity_poly.type
_entity_poly.pdbx_seq_one_letter_code
_entity_poly.pdbx_strand_id
1 'polypeptide(L)'
;MLKKVILAGTFAVAATTAHAGTTVQGTGSSFAYPLYKSWATEYYNATGNKVNYTATGSGAGIKAVSAREVDFGGSDKPLPP
;
A
#
# COMPACT_ATOMS: atom_id res chain seq x y z
N MET A 1 11.74 22.86 -57.13
CA MET A 1 10.95 23.60 -56.12
C MET A 1 10.22 22.58 -55.25
N LEU A 2 10.75 22.32 -54.04
CA LEU A 2 10.34 21.21 -53.17
C LEU A 2 9.25 21.70 -52.19
N LYS A 3 7.99 21.31 -52.42
CA LYS A 3 6.88 21.61 -51.50
C LYS A 3 6.97 20.68 -50.28
N LYS A 4 7.54 21.19 -49.18
CA LYS A 4 7.49 20.56 -47.86
C LYS A 4 6.05 20.66 -47.33
N VAL A 5 5.37 19.52 -47.23
CA VAL A 5 4.12 19.40 -46.45
C VAL A 5 4.48 18.64 -45.18
N ILE A 6 4.81 19.37 -44.12
CA ILE A 6 4.98 18.81 -42.78
C ILE A 6 3.59 18.82 -42.15
N LEU A 7 2.95 17.67 -42.12
CA LEU A 7 1.68 17.46 -41.41
C LEU A 7 2.01 17.36 -39.92
N ALA A 8 1.94 18.49 -39.21
CA ALA A 8 2.05 18.55 -37.76
C ALA A 8 0.78 17.97 -37.15
N GLY A 9 0.77 16.66 -36.91
CA GLY A 9 -0.28 16.00 -36.14
C GLY A 9 -0.15 16.38 -34.67
N THR A 10 -1.04 17.22 -34.16
CA THR A 10 -1.23 17.46 -32.72
C THR A 10 -1.69 16.18 -32.04
N PHE A 11 -0.75 15.43 -31.46
CA PHE A 11 -1.05 14.37 -30.51
C PHE A 11 -1.48 15.03 -29.19
N ALA A 12 -2.79 15.09 -28.94
CA ALA A 12 -3.31 15.48 -27.63
C ALA A 12 -3.00 14.34 -26.65
N VAL A 13 -1.92 14.49 -25.86
CA VAL A 13 -1.62 13.59 -24.75
C VAL A 13 -2.69 13.83 -23.69
N ALA A 14 -3.67 12.94 -23.61
CA ALA A 14 -4.54 12.86 -22.45
C ALA A 14 -3.67 12.45 -21.26
N ALA A 15 -3.35 13.40 -20.39
CA ALA A 15 -2.62 13.14 -19.16
C ALA A 15 -3.53 12.31 -18.24
N THR A 16 -3.35 10.99 -18.25
CA THR A 16 -3.91 10.13 -17.20
C THR A 16 -3.12 10.42 -15.94
N THR A 17 -3.78 10.93 -14.89
CA THR A 17 -3.17 11.02 -13.57
C THR A 17 -2.93 9.60 -13.09
N ALA A 18 -1.68 9.13 -13.14
CA ALA A 18 -1.30 7.87 -12.52
C ALA A 18 -1.59 7.98 -11.01
N HIS A 19 -2.62 7.29 -10.54
CA HIS A 19 -2.85 7.13 -9.10
C HIS A 19 -1.76 6.21 -8.57
N ALA A 20 -0.75 6.78 -7.92
CA ALA A 20 0.21 6.00 -7.17
C ALA A 20 -0.51 5.42 -5.95
N GLY A 21 -0.76 4.10 -5.95
CA GLY A 21 -1.38 3.42 -4.83
C GLY A 21 -0.59 3.63 -3.55
N THR A 22 -1.28 3.99 -2.46
CA THR A 22 -0.66 4.14 -1.14
C THR A 22 -0.24 2.77 -0.63
N THR A 23 0.90 2.70 0.06
CA THR A 23 1.35 1.48 0.74
C THR A 23 1.34 1.71 2.24
N VAL A 24 0.67 0.82 2.97
CA VAL A 24 0.62 0.81 4.43
C VAL A 24 1.45 -0.37 4.95
N GLN A 25 2.31 -0.10 5.92
CA GLN A 25 3.24 -1.05 6.52
C GLN A 25 2.77 -1.45 7.92
N GLY A 26 2.66 -2.76 8.16
CA GLY A 26 2.29 -3.30 9.45
C GLY A 26 3.11 -4.52 9.86
N THR A 27 3.14 -4.78 11.16
CA THR A 27 3.79 -5.95 11.73
C THR A 27 3.12 -6.34 13.04
N GLY A 28 3.23 -7.60 13.47
CA GLY A 28 2.76 -8.02 14.79
C GLY A 28 2.19 -9.42 14.85
N SER A 29 1.04 -9.58 15.51
CA SER A 29 0.31 -10.85 15.71
C SER A 29 0.46 -11.82 14.53
N SER A 30 1.06 -12.97 14.84
CA SER A 30 1.10 -14.12 13.93
C SER A 30 -0.21 -14.88 13.89
N PHE A 31 -1.02 -14.78 14.96
CA PHE A 31 -2.34 -15.40 15.05
C PHE A 31 -3.32 -14.75 14.06
N ALA A 32 -3.36 -13.42 13.99
CA ALA A 32 -4.23 -12.67 13.07
C ALA A 32 -3.69 -12.61 11.62
N TYR A 33 -2.44 -13.03 11.39
CA TYR A 33 -1.79 -12.89 10.08
C TYR A 33 -2.58 -13.51 8.90
N PRO A 34 -3.13 -14.73 8.99
CA PRO A 34 -3.89 -15.30 7.87
C PRO A 34 -5.09 -14.44 7.47
N LEU A 35 -5.77 -13.83 8.45
CA LEU A 35 -6.90 -12.93 8.23
C LEU A 35 -6.45 -11.62 7.58
N TYR A 36 -5.42 -10.97 8.12
CA TYR A 36 -4.90 -9.73 7.56
C TYR A 36 -4.37 -9.90 6.14
N LYS A 37 -3.77 -11.06 5.84
CA LYS A 37 -3.35 -11.40 4.47
C LYS A 37 -4.53 -11.43 3.50
N SER A 38 -5.64 -12.06 3.88
CA SER A 38 -6.85 -12.09 3.05
C SER A 38 -7.43 -10.69 2.85
N TRP A 39 -7.53 -9.89 3.92
CA TRP A 39 -8.02 -8.51 3.81
C TRP A 39 -7.11 -7.61 2.97
N ALA A 40 -5.79 -7.76 3.08
CA ALA A 40 -4.84 -7.00 2.28
C ALA A 40 -4.99 -7.30 0.78
N THR A 41 -5.23 -8.56 0.41
CA THR A 41 -5.51 -8.95 -0.98
C THR A 41 -6.80 -8.31 -1.49
N GLU A 42 -7.90 -8.42 -0.75
CA GLU A 42 -9.18 -7.83 -1.17
C GLU A 42 -9.13 -6.31 -1.21
N TYR A 43 -8.44 -5.69 -0.25
CA TYR A 43 -8.24 -4.24 -0.22
C TYR A 43 -7.44 -3.73 -1.42
N TYR A 44 -6.39 -4.45 -1.82
CA TYR A 44 -5.64 -4.13 -3.03
C TYR A 44 -6.51 -4.26 -4.28
N ASN A 45 -7.29 -5.34 -4.40
CA ASN A 45 -8.18 -5.53 -5.56
C ASN A 45 -9.23 -4.41 -5.66
N ALA A 46 -9.75 -3.94 -4.53
CA ALA A 46 -10.78 -2.91 -4.48
C ALA A 46 -10.24 -1.49 -4.70
N THR A 47 -9.00 -1.20 -4.29
CA THR A 47 -8.51 0.18 -4.19
C THR A 47 -7.20 0.47 -4.93
N GLY A 48 -6.45 -0.56 -5.30
CA GLY A 48 -5.07 -0.42 -5.79
C GLY A 48 -4.04 -0.05 -4.71
N ASN A 49 -4.47 0.17 -3.45
CA ASN A 49 -3.58 0.44 -2.32
C ASN A 49 -3.07 -0.86 -1.71
N LYS A 50 -1.82 -0.86 -1.25
CA LYS A 50 -1.16 -2.04 -0.68
C LYS A 50 -1.18 -1.98 0.85
N VAL A 51 -1.38 -3.14 1.47
CA VAL A 51 -1.10 -3.35 2.89
C VAL A 51 -0.07 -4.46 3.00
N ASN A 52 1.14 -4.10 3.40
CA ASN A 52 2.19 -5.08 3.67
C ASN A 52 2.18 -5.38 5.17
N TYR A 53 1.99 -6.65 5.51
CA TYR A 53 1.99 -7.09 6.91
C TYR A 53 2.98 -8.23 7.11
N THR A 54 3.81 -8.13 8.16
CA THR A 54 4.75 -9.19 8.56
C THR A 54 4.37 -9.80 9.91
N ALA A 55 4.27 -11.13 9.97
CA ALA A 55 4.04 -11.84 11.22
C ALA A 55 5.33 -11.89 12.06
N THR A 56 5.38 -11.13 13.15
CA THR A 56 6.55 -11.03 14.05
C THR A 56 6.20 -11.28 15.52
N GLY A 57 4.91 -11.47 15.82
CA GLY A 57 4.36 -11.62 17.17
C GLY A 57 3.88 -10.30 17.77
N SER A 58 2.87 -10.38 18.64
CA SER A 58 2.17 -9.21 19.22
C SER A 58 3.10 -8.22 19.95
N GLY A 59 4.10 -8.71 20.67
CA GLY A 59 5.09 -7.84 21.34
C GLY A 59 5.97 -7.06 20.36
N ALA A 60 6.36 -7.67 19.24
CA ALA A 60 7.13 -6.98 18.20
C ALA A 60 6.28 -5.93 17.49
N GLY A 61 5.00 -6.22 17.23
CA GLY A 61 4.03 -5.27 16.69
C GLY A 61 3.87 -4.02 17.55
N ILE A 62 3.66 -4.19 18.86
CA ILE A 62 3.56 -3.07 19.83
C ILE A 62 4.85 -2.24 19.82
N LYS A 63 6.02 -2.88 19.85
CA LYS A 63 7.31 -2.19 19.86
C LYS A 63 7.51 -1.35 18.60
N ALA A 64 7.30 -1.93 17.42
CA ALA A 64 7.53 -1.28 16.14
C ALA A 64 6.61 -0.07 15.93
N VAL A 65 5.31 -0.21 16.24
CA VAL A 65 4.38 0.92 16.09
C VAL A 65 4.66 2.03 17.10
N SER A 66 5.05 1.68 18.34
CA SER A 66 5.45 2.67 19.35
C SER A 66 6.71 3.43 18.95
N ALA A 67 7.63 2.76 18.26
CA ALA A 67 8.84 3.35 17.70
C ALA A 67 8.60 4.08 16.35
N ARG A 68 7.37 4.06 15.82
CA ARG A 68 6.99 4.64 14.51
C ARG A 68 7.77 4.04 13.34
N GLU A 69 8.18 2.79 13.45
CA GLU A 69 8.87 2.04 12.37
C GLU A 69 7.87 1.48 11.34
N VAL A 70 6.60 1.38 11.73
CA VAL A 70 5.48 0.89 10.91
C VAL A 70 4.27 1.78 11.12
N ASP A 71 3.33 1.76 10.16
CA ASP A 71 2.08 2.53 10.23
C ASP A 71 1.10 1.94 11.25
N PHE A 72 1.13 0.62 11.47
CA PHE A 72 0.29 -0.04 12.47
C PHE A 72 0.94 -1.32 13.05
N GLY A 73 0.56 -1.64 14.30
CA GLY A 73 0.97 -2.84 15.00
C GLY A 73 -0.21 -3.76 15.30
N GLY A 74 -0.13 -5.04 14.93
CA GLY A 74 -1.13 -6.05 15.30
C GLY A 74 -0.82 -6.68 16.66
N SER A 75 -1.79 -6.75 17.57
CA SER A 75 -1.63 -7.41 18.87
C SER A 75 -2.89 -8.16 19.31
N ASP A 76 -2.72 -9.40 19.75
CA ASP A 76 -3.78 -10.21 20.39
C ASP A 76 -4.00 -9.82 21.86
N LYS A 77 -3.07 -9.02 22.43
CA LYS A 77 -3.16 -8.47 23.77
C LYS A 77 -3.40 -6.96 23.67
N PRO A 78 -4.54 -6.43 24.13
CA PRO A 78 -4.76 -4.99 24.16
C PRO A 78 -3.77 -4.29 25.08
N LEU A 79 -3.47 -3.03 24.78
CA LEU A 79 -2.69 -2.18 25.68
C LEU A 79 -3.47 -1.91 26.97
N PRO A 80 -2.79 -1.75 28.11
CA PRO A 80 -3.44 -1.22 29.31
C PRO A 80 -4.01 0.18 29.04
N PRO A 81 -5.06 0.58 29.77
CA PRO A 81 -5.66 1.91 29.66
C PRO A 81 -4.69 3.03 30.05
#